data_AF-U4VC30-F1
#
_entry.id   AF-U4VC30-F1
#
_cell.length_a   1.000
_cell.length_b   1.000
_cell.length_c   1.000
_cell.angle_alpha   90.00
_cell.angle_beta   90.00
_cell.angle_gamma   90.00
#
_symmetry.space_group_name_H-M   'P 1'
#
loop_
_entity.id
_entity.type
_entity.pdbx_description
1 polymer ?
#
loop_
_entity_poly.entity_id
_entity_poly.type
_entity_poly.pdbx_seq_one_letter_code
_entity_poly.pdbx_strand_id
1 'polypeptide(L)'
;MTTNDYTIPLNVYDRLVEAETVAPGQSEIVPSLAESWEVSEDGKTYTLHLRKGVMFHNGEELTADDVVFTYDRMLNPATKALNTDILDFVEGAKERLDGLSAVRLRFAGC
;
A
#
# COMPACT_ATOMS: atom_id res chain seq x y z
N MET A 1 12.17 4.66 -18.28
CA MET A 1 11.59 4.51 -19.63
C MET A 1 10.32 3.70 -19.45
N THR A 2 9.16 4.35 -19.43
CA THR A 2 7.86 3.69 -19.25
C THR A 2 7.50 3.00 -20.56
N THR A 3 7.55 1.67 -20.57
CA THR A 3 7.12 0.84 -21.69
C THR A 3 5.63 1.08 -21.97
N ASN A 4 5.16 0.83 -23.20
CA ASN A 4 3.74 0.92 -23.55
C ASN A 4 2.82 0.11 -22.62
N ASP A 5 3.36 -0.94 -21.98
CA ASP A 5 2.63 -1.82 -21.06
C ASP A 5 2.39 -1.20 -19.67
N TYR A 6 2.99 -0.06 -19.36
CA TYR A 6 2.86 0.60 -18.05
C TYR A 6 1.41 1.00 -17.73
N THR A 7 0.59 1.22 -18.76
CA THR A 7 -0.83 1.57 -18.59
C THR A 7 -1.69 0.38 -18.20
N ILE A 8 -1.27 -0.85 -18.50
CA ILE A 8 -2.04 -2.07 -18.17
C ILE A 8 -2.29 -2.18 -16.66
N PRO A 9 -1.27 -2.17 -15.77
CA PRO A 9 -1.51 -2.28 -14.34
C PRO A 9 -2.34 -1.12 -13.79
N LEU A 10 -2.24 0.08 -14.38
CA LEU A 10 -3.04 1.24 -13.97
C LEU A 10 -4.55 1.08 -14.25
N ASN A 11 -4.94 0.15 -15.11
CA ASN A 11 -6.35 -0.13 -15.41
C ASN A 11 -6.85 -1.41 -14.73
N VAL A 12 -5.97 -2.17 -14.07
CA VAL A 12 -6.30 -3.50 -13.49
C VAL A 12 -6.22 -3.50 -11.97
N TYR A 13 -5.37 -2.65 -11.38
CA TYR A 13 -5.14 -2.57 -9.95
C TYR A 13 -5.43 -1.16 -9.41
N ASP A 14 -5.95 -1.11 -8.20
CA ASP A 14 -6.21 0.12 -7.46
C ASP A 14 -5.26 0.28 -6.26
N ARG A 15 -5.04 1.53 -5.84
CA ARG A 15 -4.25 1.87 -4.63
C ARG A 15 -5.14 2.04 -3.42
N LEU A 16 -4.55 2.01 -2.21
CA LEU A 16 -5.28 2.31 -0.98
C LEU A 16 -5.81 3.74 -0.95
N VAL A 17 -5.00 4.69 -1.42
CA VAL A 17 -5.33 6.12 -1.56
C VAL A 17 -4.79 6.62 -2.89
N GLU A 18 -5.37 7.71 -3.39
CA GLU A 18 -4.89 8.39 -4.59
C GLU A 18 -4.39 9.80 -4.27
N ALA A 19 -3.52 10.32 -5.13
CA ALA A 19 -3.07 11.71 -5.05
C ALA A 19 -3.72 12.49 -6.20
N GLU A 20 -4.54 13.49 -5.86
CA GLU A 20 -5.17 14.38 -6.83
C GLU A 20 -4.45 15.72 -6.89
N THR A 21 -4.22 16.23 -8.09
CA THR A 21 -3.66 17.57 -8.27
C THR A 21 -4.77 18.60 -8.11
N VAL A 22 -4.74 19.38 -7.03
CA VAL A 22 -5.77 20.39 -6.72
C VAL A 22 -5.39 21.78 -7.23
N ALA A 23 -4.10 22.05 -7.39
CA ALA A 23 -3.55 23.28 -7.98
C ALA A 23 -2.12 23.05 -8.51
N PRO A 24 -1.54 23.97 -9.31
CA PRO A 24 -0.16 23.84 -9.77
C PRO A 24 0.82 23.65 -8.60
N GLY A 25 1.46 22.49 -8.54
CA GLY A 25 2.41 22.13 -7.47
C GLY A 25 1.77 21.72 -6.14
N GLN A 26 0.45 21.54 -6.09
CA GLN A 26 -0.27 21.09 -4.90
C GLN A 26 -1.06 19.81 -5.20
N SER A 27 -0.96 18.84 -4.29
CA SER A 27 -1.70 17.60 -4.34
C SER A 27 -2.35 17.30 -3.00
N GLU A 28 -3.53 16.72 -3.05
CA GLU A 28 -4.22 16.19 -1.88
C GLU A 28 -4.33 14.68 -1.98
N ILE A 29 -4.30 14.02 -0.82
CA ILE A 29 -4.55 12.58 -0.74
C ILE A 29 -6.05 12.37 -0.60
N VAL A 30 -6.62 11.55 -1.47
CA VAL A 30 -8.06 11.27 -1.53
C VAL A 30 -8.34 9.77 -1.36
N PRO A 31 -9.54 9.39 -0.89
CA PRO A 31 -9.93 7.99 -0.73
C PRO A 31 -9.90 7.18 -2.03
N SER A 32 -9.48 5.92 -1.94
CA SER A 32 -9.61 4.91 -3.00
C SER A 32 -10.10 3.59 -2.39
N LEU A 33 -9.30 2.51 -2.34
CA LEU A 33 -9.69 1.29 -1.63
C LEU A 33 -9.86 1.50 -0.11
N ALA A 34 -9.09 2.42 0.47
CA ALA A 34 -9.36 2.96 1.81
C ALA A 34 -10.32 4.15 1.69
N GLU A 35 -11.41 4.12 2.46
CA GLU A 35 -12.42 5.19 2.48
C GLU A 35 -12.07 6.34 3.43
N SER A 36 -11.26 6.06 4.46
CA SER A 36 -10.75 7.06 5.39
C SER A 36 -9.52 6.53 6.11
N TRP A 37 -8.82 7.42 6.82
CA TRP A 37 -7.68 7.05 7.64
C TRP A 37 -7.49 7.98 8.82
N GLU A 38 -6.84 7.46 9.84
CA GLU A 38 -6.43 8.17 11.04
C GLU A 38 -4.91 8.18 11.12
N VAL A 39 -4.36 9.27 11.64
CA VAL A 39 -2.92 9.42 11.89
C VAL A 39 -2.72 9.61 13.38
N SER A 40 -1.82 8.82 13.98
CA SER A 40 -1.44 8.97 15.39
C SER A 40 -0.85 10.35 15.67
N GLU A 41 -0.88 10.76 16.94
CA GLU A 41 -0.35 12.06 17.38
C GLU A 41 1.13 12.26 17.03
N ASP A 42 1.93 11.19 17.00
CA ASP A 42 3.35 11.22 16.64
C ASP A 42 3.61 11.17 15.12
N GLY A 43 2.55 11.03 14.31
CA GLY A 43 2.63 10.99 12.85
C GLY A 43 3.20 9.69 12.27
N LYS A 44 3.39 8.64 13.08
CA LYS A 44 4.08 7.41 12.68
C LYS A 44 3.17 6.22 12.43
N THR A 45 1.94 6.26 12.93
CA THR A 45 0.97 5.18 12.76
C THR A 45 -0.21 5.69 11.95
N TYR A 46 -0.52 4.97 10.88
CA TYR A 46 -1.67 5.23 10.03
C TYR A 46 -2.64 4.06 10.15
N THR A 47 -3.89 4.33 10.50
CA THR A 47 -4.97 3.34 10.50
C THR A 47 -5.85 3.61 9.28
N LEU A 48 -5.84 2.69 8.32
CA LEU A 48 -6.63 2.80 7.08
C LEU A 48 -7.93 2.01 7.23
N HIS A 49 -9.06 2.62 6.93
CA HIS A 49 -10.37 1.97 6.93
C HIS A 49 -10.73 1.56 5.50
N LEU A 50 -10.82 0.25 5.24
CA LEU A 50 -11.10 -0.28 3.90
C LEU A 50 -12.59 -0.20 3.55
N ARG A 51 -12.90 0.12 2.29
CA ARG A 51 -14.24 -0.01 1.73
C ARG A 51 -14.73 -1.46 1.84
N LYS A 52 -15.99 -1.62 2.20
CA LYS A 52 -16.65 -2.94 2.26
C LYS A 52 -17.22 -3.33 0.90
N GLY A 53 -17.26 -4.64 0.61
CA GLY A 53 -17.83 -5.19 -0.61
C GLY A 53 -17.01 -4.93 -1.88
N VAL A 54 -15.76 -4.51 -1.75
CA VAL A 54 -14.83 -4.43 -2.88
C VAL A 54 -14.45 -5.84 -3.28
N MET A 55 -14.60 -6.18 -4.57
CA MET A 55 -14.32 -7.52 -5.08
C MET A 55 -13.11 -7.50 -6.00
N PHE A 56 -12.24 -8.49 -5.83
CA PHE A 56 -11.24 -8.83 -6.84
C PHE A 56 -11.90 -9.42 -8.09
N HIS A 57 -11.14 -9.43 -9.20
CA HIS A 57 -11.61 -9.95 -10.48
C HIS A 57 -11.98 -11.45 -10.46
N ASN A 58 -11.56 -12.18 -9.43
CA ASN A 58 -11.91 -13.59 -9.20
C ASN A 58 -13.20 -13.78 -8.35
N GLY A 59 -13.80 -12.69 -7.87
CA GLY A 59 -15.02 -12.70 -7.05
C GLY A 59 -14.78 -12.79 -5.54
N GLU A 60 -13.53 -12.84 -5.07
CA GLU A 60 -13.21 -12.76 -3.64
C GLU A 60 -13.29 -11.31 -3.15
N GLU A 61 -13.75 -11.11 -1.90
CA GLU A 61 -13.81 -9.78 -1.30
C GLU A 61 -12.41 -9.35 -0.82
N LEU A 62 -12.05 -8.09 -1.03
CA LEU A 62 -10.83 -7.49 -0.50
C LEU A 62 -10.88 -7.43 1.02
N THR A 63 -9.85 -7.95 1.67
CA THR A 63 -9.68 -7.91 3.12
C THR A 63 -8.41 -7.18 3.54
N ALA A 64 -8.28 -6.91 4.84
CA ALA A 64 -7.05 -6.36 5.39
C ALA A 64 -5.85 -7.31 5.19
N ASP A 65 -6.07 -8.63 5.21
CA ASP A 65 -5.01 -9.62 5.03
C ASP A 65 -4.40 -9.57 3.62
N ASP A 66 -5.17 -9.23 2.60
CA ASP A 66 -4.68 -9.05 1.22
C ASP A 66 -3.75 -7.82 1.09
N VAL A 67 -4.08 -6.76 1.84
CA VAL A 67 -3.24 -5.56 1.93
C VAL A 67 -1.93 -5.90 2.62
N VAL A 68 -1.99 -6.59 3.76
CA VAL A 68 -0.80 -7.08 4.49
C VAL A 68 0.06 -7.97 3.58
N PHE A 69 -0.55 -8.93 2.90
CA PHE A 69 0.12 -9.83 1.97
C PHE A 69 0.87 -9.07 0.87
N THR A 70 0.29 -7.97 0.35
CA THR A 70 0.93 -7.14 -0.67
C THR A 70 2.23 -6.53 -0.14
N TYR A 71 2.22 -5.94 1.06
CA TYR A 71 3.43 -5.38 1.68
C TYR A 71 4.45 -6.46 2.03
N ASP A 72 4.01 -7.59 2.59
CA ASP A 72 4.90 -8.71 2.92
C ASP A 72 5.57 -9.28 1.68
N ARG A 73 4.84 -9.39 0.56
CA ARG A 73 5.38 -9.81 -0.73
C ARG A 73 6.42 -8.81 -1.25
N MET A 74 6.18 -7.51 -1.13
CA MET A 74 7.13 -6.46 -1.55
C MET A 74 8.41 -6.47 -0.70
N LEU A 75 8.29 -6.71 0.60
CA LEU A 75 9.40 -6.71 1.54
C LEU A 75 10.15 -8.06 1.62
N ASN A 76 9.68 -9.09 0.92
CA ASN A 76 10.33 -10.38 0.87
C ASN A 76 11.44 -10.41 -0.19
N PRO A 77 12.73 -10.56 0.18
CA PRO A 77 13.85 -10.52 -0.78
C PRO A 77 13.77 -11.61 -1.86
N ALA A 78 13.13 -12.74 -1.55
CA ALA A 78 12.98 -13.85 -2.48
C ALA A 78 12.06 -13.53 -3.66
N THR A 79 11.15 -12.56 -3.52
CA THR A 79 10.21 -12.18 -4.58
C THR A 79 10.86 -11.30 -5.66
N LYS A 80 12.03 -10.70 -5.36
CA LYS A 80 12.71 -9.74 -6.22
C LYS A 80 11.76 -8.65 -6.72
N ALA A 81 10.89 -8.17 -5.83
CA ALA A 81 9.94 -7.11 -6.14
C ALA A 81 10.66 -5.85 -6.65
N LEU A 82 10.00 -5.13 -7.56
CA LEU A 82 10.49 -3.86 -8.10
C LEU A 82 9.92 -2.71 -7.27
N ASN A 83 10.60 -1.55 -7.29
CA ASN A 83 10.18 -0.31 -6.63
C ASN A 83 9.92 -0.49 -5.11
N THR A 84 10.76 -1.27 -4.43
CA THR A 84 10.64 -1.50 -2.98
C THR A 84 11.09 -0.31 -2.14
N ASP A 85 11.82 0.63 -2.74
CA ASP A 85 12.27 1.89 -2.15
C ASP A 85 11.11 2.77 -1.67
N ILE A 86 9.91 2.60 -2.24
CA ILE A 86 8.69 3.28 -1.76
C ILE A 86 8.33 2.90 -0.31
N LEU A 87 8.81 1.74 0.16
CA LEU A 87 8.56 1.23 1.51
C LEU A 87 9.68 1.58 2.49
N ASP A 88 10.77 2.23 2.08
CA ASP A 88 11.93 2.52 2.95
C ASP A 88 11.55 3.37 4.18
N PHE A 89 10.48 4.16 4.09
CA PHE A 89 9.96 5.00 5.17
C PHE A 89 9.09 4.23 6.18
N VAL A 90 8.67 3.00 5.84
CA VAL A 90 7.91 2.14 6.74
C VAL A 90 8.87 1.52 7.75
N GLU A 91 8.54 1.68 9.03
CA GLU A 91 9.36 1.16 10.12
C GLU A 91 9.66 -0.33 9.93
N GLY A 92 10.96 -0.65 9.84
CA GLY A 92 11.48 -2.00 9.71
C GLY A 92 11.32 -2.65 8.32
N ALA A 93 10.96 -1.89 7.29
CA ALA A 93 10.95 -2.36 5.90
C ALA A 93 12.35 -2.79 5.43
N LYS A 94 13.38 -1.99 5.72
CA LYS A 94 14.76 -2.25 5.32
C LYS A 94 15.31 -3.53 5.92
N GLU A 95 15.05 -3.77 7.19
CA GLU A 95 15.47 -4.97 7.90
C GLU A 95 14.83 -6.23 7.31
N ARG A 96 13.53 -6.18 6.93
CA ARG A 96 12.88 -7.28 6.20
C ARG A 96 13.55 -7.52 4.83
N LEU A 97 13.83 -6.45 4.09
CA LEU A 97 14.51 -6.49 2.79
C LEU A 97 15.95 -7.02 2.88
N ASP A 98 16.63 -6.78 4.00
CA ASP A 98 17.97 -7.29 4.28
C ASP A 98 17.95 -8.74 4.82
N GLY A 99 16.77 -9.36 4.95
CA GLY A 99 16.60 -10.74 5.40
C GLY A 99 16.62 -10.94 6.92
N LEU A 100 16.51 -9.85 7.70
CA LEU A 100 16.41 -9.90 9.15
C LEU A 100 14.94 -10.14 9.55
N SER A 101 14.65 -11.39 9.93
CA SER A 101 13.31 -11.97 10.12
C SER A 101 12.35 -11.35 11.17
N ALA A 102 12.64 -10.19 11.76
CA ALA A 102 11.83 -9.67 12.86
C ALA A 102 11.55 -8.17 12.75
N VAL A 103 10.48 -7.83 12.01
CA VAL A 103 9.85 -6.51 12.12
C VAL A 103 8.35 -6.69 12.27
N ARG A 104 7.74 -5.92 13.18
CA ARG A 104 6.30 -5.97 13.45
C ARG A 104 5.62 -4.88 12.60
N LEU A 105 4.98 -5.26 11.50
CA LEU A 105 3.98 -4.38 10.88
C LEU A 105 2.73 -4.48 11.75
N ARG A 106 2.44 -3.42 12.51
CA ARG A 106 1.20 -3.34 13.28
C ARG A 106 0.13 -2.70 12.42
N PHE A 107 -0.77 -3.52 11.91
CA PHE A 107 -2.07 -3.05 11.42
C PHE A 107 -3.05 -3.16 12.59
N ALA A 108 -3.59 -2.03 13.04
CA ALA A 108 -4.64 -2.03 14.05
C ALA A 108 -5.94 -2.47 13.37
N GLY A 109 -6.31 -3.74 13.55
CA GLY A 109 -7.63 -4.26 13.20
C GLY A 109 -8.67 -3.80 14.23
N CYS A 110 -9.81 -3.36 13.73
CA CYS A 110 -11.05 -3.26 14.52
C CYS A 110 -11.72 -4.63 14.55
#